data_AF-A0A523UI48-F1
#
_entry.id   AF-A0A523UI48-F1
#
_cell.length_a   1.000
_cell.length_b   1.000
_cell.length_c   1.000
_cell.angle_alpha   90.00
_cell.angle_beta   90.00
_cell.angle_gamma   90.00
#
_symmetry.space_group_name_H-M   'P 1'
#
loop_
_entity.id
_entity.type
_entity.pdbx_description
1 polymer ?
#
loop_
_entity_poly.entity_id
_entity_poly.type
_entity_poly.pdbx_seq_one_letter_code
_entity_poly.pdbx_strand_id
1 'polypeptide(L)'
;MHEPRFYRHWIKDGGLISFNVVVEQTDLYIRSRRNLKDKALDSVLKHRGSLEAYIGRHPLFLTTLDAYQAEAEAPAIVKEMARVSQLTGVGPMAAVAGAIAEAVGKDLLAFSPEAIVENGGDIFLKISEKRLVGIYAGQSAFTKKIALEIMPGETPLGIG
;
A
#
# COMPACT_ATOMS: atom_id res chain seq x y z
N MET A 1 14.17 -7.24 -11.17
CA MET A 1 15.33 -7.31 -10.25
C MET A 1 14.83 -6.87 -8.89
N HIS A 2 14.97 -7.67 -7.83
CA HIS A 2 14.53 -7.27 -6.50
C HIS A 2 15.54 -6.28 -5.92
N GLU A 3 15.17 -5.01 -5.82
CA GLU A 3 16.03 -4.01 -5.18
C GLU A 3 16.04 -4.24 -3.66
N PRO A 4 17.23 -4.36 -3.04
CA PRO A 4 17.33 -4.47 -1.58
C PRO A 4 16.67 -3.25 -0.91
N ARG A 5 15.71 -3.49 -0.02
CA ARG A 5 14.96 -2.46 0.72
C ARG A 5 15.78 -1.87 1.87
N PHE A 6 17.02 -1.45 1.60
CA PHE A 6 17.98 -1.02 2.63
C PHE A 6 17.49 0.18 3.45
N TYR A 7 16.61 1.01 2.89
CA TYR A 7 16.05 2.18 3.57
C TYR A 7 15.16 1.79 4.77
N ARG A 8 14.62 0.56 4.81
CA ARG A 8 13.81 0.08 5.95
C ARG A 8 14.62 0.08 7.27
N HIS A 9 15.96 -0.03 7.20
CA HIS A 9 16.84 0.10 8.36
C HIS A 9 16.89 1.51 8.96
N TRP A 10 16.40 2.53 8.25
CA TRP A 10 16.34 3.91 8.75
C TRP A 10 15.04 4.22 9.47
N ILE A 11 14.06 3.31 9.41
CA ILE A 11 12.74 3.51 9.99
C ILE A 11 12.85 3.38 11.51
N LYS A 12 12.29 4.37 12.20
CA LYS A 12 12.07 4.32 13.64
C LYS A 12 10.63 3.92 13.89
N ASP A 13 10.43 2.79 14.53
CA ASP A 13 9.08 2.25 14.75
C ASP A 13 8.24 3.07 15.74
N GLY A 14 8.90 3.91 16.56
CA GLY A 14 8.25 4.88 17.45
C GLY A 14 7.09 4.28 18.23
N GLY A 15 7.37 3.18 18.93
CA GLY A 15 6.41 2.45 19.77
C GLY A 15 5.57 1.38 19.07
N LEU A 16 5.65 1.26 17.73
CA LEU A 16 4.95 0.21 16.98
C LEU A 16 5.81 -1.04 16.83
N ILE A 17 5.17 -2.18 16.54
CA ILE A 17 5.85 -3.41 16.15
C ILE A 17 5.87 -3.48 14.63
N SER A 18 7.05 -3.67 14.06
CA SER A 18 7.26 -3.86 12.64
C SER A 18 7.35 -5.33 12.24
N PHE A 19 6.80 -5.68 11.07
CA PHE A 19 6.88 -7.01 10.50
C PHE A 19 6.67 -6.98 8.98
N ASN A 20 7.12 -8.04 8.30
CA ASN A 20 6.97 -8.20 6.86
C ASN A 20 5.96 -9.30 6.50
N VAL A 21 5.24 -9.07 5.40
CA VAL A 21 4.41 -10.06 4.72
C VAL A 21 4.77 -10.04 3.24
N VAL A 22 5.21 -11.19 2.73
CA VAL A 22 5.61 -11.34 1.33
C VAL A 22 4.75 -12.43 0.71
N VAL A 23 4.09 -12.11 -0.40
CA VAL A 23 3.31 -13.03 -1.24
C VAL A 23 3.60 -12.69 -2.69
N GLU A 24 4.31 -13.58 -3.39
CA GLU A 24 4.78 -13.36 -4.76
C GLU A 24 5.54 -12.01 -4.89
N GLN A 25 5.02 -11.07 -5.69
CA GLN A 25 5.62 -9.75 -5.89
C GLN A 25 5.19 -8.72 -4.83
N THR A 26 4.20 -9.02 -4.00
CA THR A 26 3.77 -8.13 -2.91
C THR A 26 4.70 -8.31 -1.72
N ASP A 27 5.38 -7.24 -1.31
CA ASP A 27 6.29 -7.19 -0.16
C ASP A 27 5.89 -6.02 0.74
N LEU A 28 5.06 -6.32 1.74
CA LEU A 28 4.56 -5.34 2.69
C LEU A 28 5.51 -5.22 3.88
N TYR A 29 5.81 -3.98 4.25
CA TYR A 29 6.40 -3.65 5.54
C TYR A 29 5.38 -2.90 6.39
N ILE A 30 4.96 -3.56 7.46
CA ILE A 30 3.79 -3.18 8.25
C ILE A 30 4.22 -2.79 9.65
N ARG A 31 3.64 -1.71 10.18
CA ARG A 31 3.80 -1.27 11.57
C ARG A 31 2.43 -1.11 12.22
N SER A 32 2.25 -1.71 13.38
CA SER A 32 1.01 -1.64 14.17
C SER A 32 1.29 -1.82 15.67
N ARG A 33 0.28 -1.58 16.54
CA ARG A 33 0.47 -1.69 18.01
C ARG A 33 0.75 -3.10 18.51
N ARG A 34 0.46 -4.11 17.69
CA ARG A 34 0.73 -5.52 17.95
C ARG A 34 1.15 -6.20 16.65
N ASN A 35 1.80 -7.35 16.78
CA ASN A 35 2.11 -8.17 15.61
C ASN A 35 0.82 -8.75 15.02
N LEU A 36 0.52 -8.39 13.76
CA LEU A 36 -0.66 -8.84 13.03
C LEU A 36 -0.28 -9.61 11.76
N LYS A 37 0.91 -10.24 11.73
CA LYS A 37 1.46 -10.88 10.54
C LYS A 37 0.49 -11.86 9.87
N ASP A 38 -0.17 -12.73 10.65
CA ASP A 38 -1.11 -13.71 10.09
C ASP A 38 -2.36 -13.04 9.51
N LYS A 39 -2.89 -12.01 10.19
CA LYS A 39 -4.03 -11.24 9.69
C LYS A 39 -3.69 -10.46 8.42
N ALA A 40 -2.47 -9.94 8.33
CA ALA A 40 -1.98 -9.28 7.14
C ALA A 40 -1.77 -10.27 5.99
N LEU A 41 -1.24 -11.47 6.25
CA LEU A 41 -1.11 -12.53 5.25
C LEU A 41 -2.47 -12.95 4.68
N ASP A 42 -3.45 -13.22 5.54
CA ASP A 42 -4.81 -13.56 5.14
C ASP A 42 -5.42 -12.47 4.25
N SER A 43 -5.25 -11.20 4.65
CA SER A 43 -5.76 -10.05 3.90
C SER A 43 -5.06 -9.90 2.53
N VAL A 44 -3.73 -10.05 2.46
CA VAL A 44 -2.99 -10.02 1.19
C VAL A 44 -3.49 -11.11 0.25
N LEU A 45 -3.63 -12.36 0.73
CA LEU A 45 -4.11 -13.47 -0.08
C LEU A 45 -5.53 -13.24 -0.60
N LYS A 46 -6.43 -12.72 0.25
CA LYS A 46 -7.80 -12.36 -0.12
C LYS A 46 -7.84 -11.32 -1.25
N HIS A 47 -7.12 -10.22 -1.09
CA HIS A 47 -7.16 -9.10 -2.06
C HIS A 47 -6.44 -9.45 -3.36
N ARG A 48 -5.27 -10.10 -3.29
CA ARG A 48 -4.56 -10.61 -4.46
C ARG A 48 -5.38 -11.66 -5.22
N GLY A 49 -5.94 -12.65 -4.53
CA GLY A 49 -6.76 -13.68 -5.17
C GLY A 49 -7.99 -13.09 -5.88
N SER A 50 -8.62 -12.08 -5.28
CA SER A 50 -9.73 -11.36 -5.92
C SER A 50 -9.31 -10.61 -7.18
N LEU A 51 -8.15 -9.95 -7.14
CA LEU A 51 -7.57 -9.23 -8.28
C LEU A 51 -7.15 -10.19 -9.40
N GLU A 52 -6.44 -11.26 -9.07
CA GLU A 52 -5.97 -12.28 -10.02
C GLU A 52 -7.16 -12.98 -10.70
N ALA A 53 -8.21 -13.33 -9.94
CA ALA A 53 -9.44 -13.92 -10.49
C ALA A 53 -10.21 -12.93 -11.39
N TYR A 54 -10.10 -11.62 -11.14
CA TYR A 54 -10.66 -10.61 -12.04
C TYR A 54 -9.84 -10.49 -13.32
N ILE A 55 -8.51 -10.36 -13.21
CA ILE A 55 -7.59 -10.28 -14.35
C ILE A 55 -7.73 -11.49 -15.27
N GLY A 56 -7.90 -12.70 -14.71
CA GLY A 56 -8.12 -13.91 -15.50
C GLY A 56 -9.37 -13.87 -16.38
N ARG A 57 -10.40 -13.11 -15.98
CA ARG A 57 -11.64 -12.89 -16.75
C ARG A 57 -11.59 -11.63 -17.60
N HIS A 58 -10.78 -10.65 -17.21
CA HIS A 58 -10.62 -9.36 -17.88
C HIS A 58 -9.14 -9.07 -18.15
N PRO A 59 -8.49 -9.76 -19.11
CA PRO A 59 -7.04 -9.64 -19.33
C PRO A 59 -6.59 -8.20 -19.65
N LEU A 60 -7.46 -7.41 -20.29
CA LEU A 60 -7.19 -6.00 -20.60
C LEU A 60 -6.90 -5.16 -19.35
N PHE A 61 -7.47 -5.52 -18.19
CA PHE A 61 -7.22 -4.83 -16.93
C PHE A 61 -5.72 -4.80 -16.59
N LEU A 62 -5.00 -5.88 -16.90
CA LEU A 62 -3.57 -6.00 -16.60
C LEU A 62 -2.71 -5.17 -17.56
N THR A 63 -3.11 -5.04 -18.81
CA THR A 63 -2.23 -4.55 -19.89
C THR A 63 -2.56 -3.15 -20.38
N THR A 64 -3.77 -2.65 -20.13
CA THR A 64 -4.16 -1.31 -20.57
C THR A 64 -3.31 -0.23 -19.90
N LEU A 65 -2.89 0.77 -20.67
CA LEU A 65 -2.24 1.97 -20.17
C LEU A 65 -3.20 3.16 -20.10
N ASP A 66 -4.40 3.02 -20.65
CA ASP A 66 -5.47 4.01 -20.63
C ASP A 66 -6.45 3.77 -19.47
N ALA A 67 -7.24 4.80 -19.15
CA ALA A 67 -8.30 4.75 -18.17
C ALA A 67 -9.24 3.53 -18.38
N TYR A 68 -9.52 2.80 -17.30
CA TYR A 68 -10.31 1.59 -17.32
C TYR A 68 -11.58 1.73 -16.48
N GLN A 69 -12.72 1.32 -17.02
CA GLN A 69 -14.02 1.31 -16.32
C GLN A 69 -14.36 -0.13 -15.94
N ALA A 70 -14.38 -0.44 -14.64
CA ALA A 70 -14.79 -1.76 -14.16
C ALA A 70 -16.32 -1.89 -14.09
N GLU A 71 -16.83 -3.11 -14.22
CA GLU A 71 -18.25 -3.39 -13.99
C GLU A 71 -18.67 -3.19 -12.52
N ALA A 72 -19.97 -2.98 -12.29
CA ALA A 72 -20.51 -2.71 -10.95
C ALA A 72 -20.22 -3.82 -9.93
N GLU A 73 -20.26 -5.07 -10.41
CA GLU A 73 -20.02 -6.30 -9.62
C GLU A 73 -18.53 -6.62 -9.44
N ALA A 74 -17.63 -5.78 -9.95
CA ALA A 74 -16.19 -5.97 -9.77
C ALA A 74 -15.82 -5.97 -8.27
N PRO A 75 -14.82 -6.74 -7.85
CA PRO A 75 -14.33 -6.75 -6.48
C PRO A 75 -13.93 -5.34 -6.00
N ALA A 76 -14.03 -5.07 -4.70
CA ALA A 76 -13.76 -3.74 -4.15
C ALA A 76 -12.39 -3.19 -4.53
N ILE A 77 -11.33 -4.01 -4.51
CA ILE A 77 -9.97 -3.60 -4.91
C ILE A 77 -9.90 -3.20 -6.39
N VAL A 78 -10.61 -3.92 -7.26
CA VAL A 78 -10.67 -3.64 -8.70
C VAL A 78 -11.40 -2.32 -8.95
N LYS A 79 -12.52 -2.09 -8.24
CA LYS A 79 -13.26 -0.83 -8.34
C LYS A 79 -12.43 0.35 -7.88
N GLU A 80 -11.65 0.20 -6.82
CA GLU A 80 -10.77 1.27 -6.34
C GLU A 80 -9.66 1.57 -7.36
N MET A 81 -9.00 0.55 -7.90
CA MET A 81 -7.98 0.73 -8.95
C MET A 81 -8.57 1.36 -10.23
N ALA A 82 -9.78 0.95 -10.63
CA ALA A 82 -10.48 1.53 -11.77
C ALA A 82 -10.88 3.00 -11.50
N ARG A 83 -11.32 3.33 -10.28
CA ARG A 83 -11.62 4.70 -9.88
C ARG A 83 -10.38 5.60 -9.99
N VAL A 84 -9.23 5.14 -9.50
CA VAL A 84 -7.96 5.88 -9.63
C VAL A 84 -7.59 6.03 -11.11
N SER A 85 -7.70 4.95 -11.88
CA SER A 85 -7.47 4.93 -13.34
C SER A 85 -8.31 5.99 -14.08
N GLN A 86 -9.59 6.13 -13.75
CA GLN A 86 -10.47 7.15 -14.32
C GLN A 86 -10.05 8.57 -13.94
N LEU A 87 -9.58 8.80 -12.72
CA LEU A 87 -9.19 10.13 -12.24
C LEU A 87 -7.86 10.61 -12.82
N THR A 88 -6.93 9.70 -13.10
CA THR A 88 -5.57 10.04 -13.53
C THR A 88 -5.33 9.79 -15.01
N GLY A 89 -6.23 9.10 -15.70
CA GLY A 89 -6.11 8.80 -17.12
C GLY A 89 -5.11 7.69 -17.45
N VAL A 90 -4.60 6.96 -16.46
CA VAL A 90 -3.62 5.87 -16.63
C VAL A 90 -4.27 4.51 -16.40
N GLY A 91 -3.61 3.44 -16.85
CA GLY A 91 -4.04 2.06 -16.61
C GLY A 91 -4.20 1.71 -15.12
N PRO A 92 -5.15 0.83 -14.74
CA PRO A 92 -5.47 0.55 -13.34
C PRO A 92 -4.34 -0.14 -12.59
N MET A 93 -3.46 -0.87 -13.28
CA MET A 93 -2.28 -1.50 -12.66
C MET A 93 -1.28 -0.49 -12.11
N ALA A 94 -1.31 0.79 -12.54
CA ALA A 94 -0.49 1.83 -11.94
C ALA A 94 -0.82 2.08 -10.46
N ALA A 95 -2.04 1.75 -10.03
CA ALA A 95 -2.50 1.94 -8.65
C ALA A 95 -2.34 0.67 -7.77
N VAL A 96 -1.81 -0.44 -8.29
CA VAL A 96 -1.89 -1.76 -7.63
C VAL A 96 -1.22 -1.79 -6.27
N ALA A 97 -0.05 -1.15 -6.13
CA ALA A 97 0.74 -1.21 -4.91
C ALA A 97 0.06 -0.43 -3.77
N GLY A 98 -0.39 0.80 -4.05
CA GLY A 98 -1.19 1.61 -3.15
C GLY A 98 -2.54 0.98 -2.80
N ALA A 99 -3.27 0.43 -3.78
CA ALA A 99 -4.55 -0.23 -3.55
C ALA A 99 -4.42 -1.45 -2.61
N ILE A 100 -3.37 -2.25 -2.76
CA ILE A 100 -3.08 -3.37 -1.84
C ILE A 100 -2.70 -2.85 -0.44
N ALA A 101 -1.84 -1.83 -0.36
CA ALA A 101 -1.44 -1.25 0.92
C ALA A 101 -2.65 -0.69 1.70
N GLU A 102 -3.54 0.01 1.01
CA GLU A 102 -4.76 0.56 1.58
C GLU A 102 -5.76 -0.53 1.99
N ALA A 103 -6.00 -1.52 1.13
CA ALA A 103 -6.95 -2.60 1.42
C ALA A 103 -6.51 -3.43 2.64
N VAL A 104 -5.22 -3.78 2.71
CA VAL A 104 -4.64 -4.47 3.88
C VAL A 104 -4.66 -3.57 5.10
N GLY A 105 -4.27 -2.30 4.96
CA GLY A 105 -4.29 -1.33 6.04
C GLY A 105 -5.66 -1.21 6.68
N LYS A 106 -6.72 -1.05 5.88
CA LYS A 106 -8.11 -1.00 6.33
C LYS A 106 -8.56 -2.27 7.06
N ASP A 107 -8.21 -3.46 6.55
CA ASP A 107 -8.52 -4.73 7.21
C ASP A 107 -7.84 -4.84 8.59
N LEU A 108 -6.58 -4.38 8.70
CA LEU A 108 -5.84 -4.39 9.96
C LEU A 108 -6.39 -3.42 11.02
N LEU A 109 -7.14 -2.39 10.62
CA LEU A 109 -7.75 -1.44 11.56
C LEU A 109 -8.82 -2.07 12.45
N ALA A 110 -9.39 -3.21 12.06
CA ALA A 110 -10.25 -4.00 12.94
C ALA A 110 -9.50 -4.60 14.15
N PHE A 111 -8.16 -4.65 14.07
CA PHE A 111 -7.30 -5.33 15.05
C PHE A 111 -6.26 -4.42 15.70
N SER A 112 -6.04 -3.22 15.17
CA SER A 112 -5.12 -2.21 15.71
C SER A 112 -5.61 -0.81 15.33
N PRO A 113 -5.69 0.15 16.26
CA PRO A 113 -6.13 1.51 15.94
C PRO A 113 -5.12 2.29 15.07
N GLU A 114 -3.90 1.77 14.95
CA GLU A 114 -2.85 2.29 14.07
C GLU A 114 -2.34 1.20 13.15
N ALA A 115 -2.18 1.53 11.88
CA ALA A 115 -1.55 0.69 10.88
C ALA A 115 -0.82 1.57 9.86
N ILE A 116 0.46 1.28 9.62
CA ILE A 116 1.23 1.84 8.52
C ILE A 116 1.64 0.68 7.63
N VAL A 117 1.19 0.67 6.38
CA VAL A 117 1.46 -0.40 5.41
C VAL A 117 2.22 0.19 4.24
N GLU A 118 3.51 -0.15 4.13
CA GLU A 118 4.35 0.20 2.99
C GLU A 118 4.35 -0.95 1.97
N ASN A 119 4.11 -0.64 0.70
CA ASN A 119 4.24 -1.56 -0.42
C ASN A 119 4.96 -0.87 -1.59
N GLY A 120 6.26 -1.09 -1.75
CA GLY A 120 6.98 -0.30 -2.79
C GLY A 120 7.24 1.12 -2.30
N GLY A 121 6.93 2.09 -3.16
CA GLY A 121 6.89 3.51 -2.82
C GLY A 121 5.57 3.94 -2.18
N ASP A 122 4.53 3.10 -2.25
CA ASP A 122 3.20 3.41 -1.73
C ASP A 122 3.08 3.11 -0.24
N ILE A 123 2.39 3.99 0.48
CA ILE A 123 2.17 3.87 1.92
C ILE A 123 0.73 4.23 2.26
N PHE A 124 0.04 3.31 2.93
CA PHE A 124 -1.17 3.62 3.68
C PHE A 124 -0.81 3.96 5.14
N LEU A 125 -1.39 5.03 5.68
CA LEU A 125 -1.19 5.45 7.06
C LEU A 125 -2.52 5.65 7.77
N LYS A 126 -2.69 5.00 8.92
CA LYS A 126 -3.57 5.42 10.01
C LYS A 126 -2.77 5.49 11.30
N ILE A 127 -2.64 6.68 11.87
CA ILE A 127 -1.71 6.97 12.97
C ILE A 127 -2.46 7.70 14.10
N SER A 128 -1.96 7.59 15.34
CA SER A 128 -2.44 8.38 16.49
C SER A 128 -1.44 9.42 16.96
N GLU A 129 -0.20 9.35 16.47
CA GLU A 129 0.85 10.32 16.73
C GLU A 129 1.42 10.84 15.42
N LYS A 130 1.99 12.06 15.47
CA LYS A 130 2.67 12.67 14.33
C LYS A 130 3.77 11.76 13.78
N ARG A 131 3.82 11.57 12.47
CA ARG A 131 4.87 10.79 11.80
C ARG A 131 5.54 11.61 10.70
N LEU A 132 6.82 11.32 10.48
CA LEU A 132 7.59 11.85 9.35
C LEU A 132 7.79 10.73 8.32
N VAL A 133 7.31 10.96 7.10
CA VAL A 133 7.51 10.06 5.97
C VAL A 133 8.69 10.57 5.14
N GLY A 134 9.85 9.94 5.30
CA GLY A 134 11.08 10.35 4.63
C GLY A 134 11.05 10.08 3.13
N ILE A 135 11.59 11.00 2.35
CA ILE A 135 11.76 10.84 0.89
C ILE A 135 13.18 10.35 0.63
N TYR A 136 13.30 9.22 -0.06
CA TYR A 136 14.58 8.72 -0.54
C TYR A 136 14.89 9.31 -1.93
N ALA A 137 15.94 10.15 -2.00
CA ALA A 137 16.32 10.87 -3.22
C ALA A 137 17.56 10.25 -3.90
N GLY A 138 17.81 8.96 -3.72
CA GLY A 138 18.97 8.30 -4.33
C GLY A 138 20.31 8.79 -3.74
N GLN A 139 21.28 9.04 -4.62
CA GLN A 139 22.59 9.62 -4.29
C GLN A 139 22.56 11.15 -4.08
N SER A 140 21.38 11.77 -4.16
CA SER A 140 21.23 13.20 -3.94
C SER A 140 21.58 13.59 -2.51
N ALA A 141 22.11 14.81 -2.35
CA ALA A 141 22.37 15.42 -1.04
C ALA A 141 21.11 15.60 -0.18
N PHE A 142 19.91 15.41 -0.75
CA PHE A 142 18.63 15.48 -0.06
C PHE A 142 18.18 14.17 0.61
N THR A 143 18.83 13.04 0.31
CA THR A 143 18.53 11.77 1.00
C THR A 143 18.67 11.95 2.52
N LYS A 144 17.65 11.52 3.27
CA LYS A 144 17.52 11.71 4.73
C LYS A 144 17.35 13.16 5.20
N LYS A 145 17.11 14.12 4.31
CA LYS A 145 16.91 15.54 4.66
C LYS A 145 15.49 16.05 4.41
N ILE A 146 14.70 15.33 3.62
CA ILE A 146 13.32 15.71 3.29
C ILE A 146 12.36 14.66 3.84
N ALA A 147 11.31 15.11 4.50
CA ALA A 147 10.20 14.28 4.94
C ALA A 147 8.88 15.04 4.84
N LEU A 148 7.80 14.32 4.59
CA LEU A 148 6.44 14.81 4.74
C LEU A 148 6.04 14.63 6.21
N GLU A 149 5.58 15.70 6.84
CA GLU A 149 4.99 15.64 8.18
C GLU A 149 3.51 15.30 8.04
N ILE A 150 3.08 14.24 8.74
CA ILE A 150 1.70 13.74 8.70
C ILE A 150 1.13 13.75 10.12
N MET A 151 0.03 14.47 10.29
CA MET A 151 -0.71 14.60 11.52
C MET A 151 -1.79 13.53 11.64
N PRO A 152 -2.12 13.05 12.85
CA PRO A 152 -3.16 12.03 13.03
C PRO A 152 -4.51 12.35 12.41
N GLY A 153 -4.91 13.63 12.45
CA GLY A 153 -6.18 14.12 11.90
C GLY A 153 -6.28 14.06 10.38
N GLU A 154 -5.16 13.92 9.67
CA GLU A 154 -5.13 13.77 8.21
C GLU A 154 -5.34 12.30 7.77
N THR A 155 -5.34 11.37 8.71
CA THR A 155 -5.37 9.93 8.43
C THR A 155 -6.75 9.29 8.68
N PRO A 156 -7.20 8.32 7.87
CA PRO A 156 -6.41 7.52 6.93
C PRO A 156 -5.97 8.27 5.66
N LEU A 157 -4.72 8.08 5.25
CA LEU A 157 -4.10 8.74 4.10
C LEU A 157 -3.23 7.75 3.30
N GLY A 158 -3.19 7.92 1.98
CA GLY A 158 -2.24 7.27 1.08
C GLY A 158 -1.14 8.24 0.62
N ILE A 159 0.09 7.74 0.46
CA ILE A 159 1.22 8.44 -0.18
C ILE A 159 1.75 7.51 -1.27
N GLY A 160 1.92 7.99 -2.50
CA GLY A 160 2.41 7.24 -3.66
C GLY A 160 2.86 8.17 -4.78
#